data_AF-A0A965HEI4-F1
#
_entry.id   AF-A0A965HEI4-F1
#
_cell.length_a   1.000
_cell.length_b   1.000
_cell.length_c   1.000
_cell.angle_alpha   90.00
_cell.angle_beta   90.00
_cell.angle_gamma   90.00
#
_symmetry.space_group_name_H-M   'P 1'
#
loop_
_entity.id
_entity.type
_entity.pdbx_description
1 polymer ?
#
loop_
_entity_poly.entity_id
_entity_poly.type
_entity_poly.pdbx_seq_one_letter_code
_entity_poly.pdbx_strand_id
1 'polypeptide(L)'
;MVITGGTGTSPFLYSGPLPSSTNPGNTYISNLVPIINGSAVTGTSTFYGPNTPYYNSWIGEGNVLAVGTYKETTSSTYQDGVMYHGPLTGSTSSSNWTPIKVPDSLAGLPVGDTIPHSTMGNFVVGNYNTQIPSGGQGFIYNIAEQTYKQLSFGAVTSAFGIWQNGGSDSSLYTIVGGYTALGGGTEIGSKGQIGYIVDYNASTDAFSDFTELSLNNDRTLFTHIEGIDAYLDGFSLAAMAIHEGTLQAAYAYIERTTSGFGTPIWQSITTDSPFSTGDTVIDDSVMGLYQTSSGASASFVYTEGVSIPEPSAISLLLVGLGATLRQRRRTV
;
A
#
# COMPACT_ATOMS: atom_id res chain seq x y z
N MET A 1 -8.82 -2.41 -14.63
CA MET A 1 -7.80 -2.08 -13.63
C MET A 1 -8.42 -1.15 -12.61
N VAL A 2 -8.19 -1.41 -11.33
CA VAL A 2 -8.63 -0.52 -10.26
C VAL A 2 -7.42 -0.25 -9.37
N ILE A 3 -7.15 1.02 -9.03
CA ILE A 3 -6.02 1.42 -8.19
C ILE A 3 -6.55 2.38 -7.12
N THR A 4 -5.99 2.32 -5.92
CA THR A 4 -6.23 3.32 -4.87
C THR A 4 -5.00 4.19 -4.67
N GLY A 5 -5.19 5.49 -4.44
CA GLY A 5 -4.12 6.41 -4.04
C GLY A 5 -4.64 7.50 -3.10
N GLY A 6 -3.72 8.23 -2.46
CA GLY A 6 -4.04 9.39 -1.63
C GLY A 6 -3.47 10.66 -2.24
N THR A 7 -4.32 11.65 -2.53
CA THR A 7 -3.87 13.05 -2.58
C THR A 7 -4.01 13.64 -1.18
N GLY A 8 -3.37 14.76 -0.86
CA GLY A 8 -3.52 15.44 0.43
C GLY A 8 -4.88 15.19 1.09
N THR A 9 -4.89 14.31 2.10
CA THR A 9 -6.07 13.89 2.89
C THR A 9 -7.24 13.17 2.19
N SER A 10 -7.27 13.03 0.86
CA SER A 10 -8.41 12.47 0.11
C SER A 10 -8.02 11.23 -0.71
N PRO A 11 -8.41 10.03 -0.26
CA PRO A 11 -8.21 8.79 -1.01
C PRO A 11 -9.12 8.72 -2.23
N PHE A 12 -8.74 7.97 -3.25
CA PHE A 12 -9.58 7.77 -4.45
C PHE A 12 -9.50 6.35 -5.01
N LEU A 13 -10.53 5.96 -5.76
CA LEU A 13 -10.53 4.82 -6.66
C LEU A 13 -10.32 5.29 -8.09
N TYR A 14 -9.39 4.66 -8.79
CA TYR A 14 -9.13 4.87 -10.20
C TYR A 14 -9.58 3.65 -11.00
N SER A 15 -10.29 3.84 -12.12
CA SER A 15 -10.53 2.78 -13.10
C SER A 15 -10.38 3.31 -14.51
N GLY A 16 -9.50 2.69 -15.29
CA GLY A 16 -9.21 3.08 -16.67
C GLY A 16 -7.91 2.47 -17.18
N PRO A 17 -7.53 2.72 -18.44
CA PRO A 17 -6.20 2.42 -18.97
C PRO A 17 -5.14 3.31 -18.30
N LEU A 18 -3.98 2.77 -17.95
CA LEU A 18 -2.89 3.56 -17.37
C LEU A 18 -2.62 4.81 -18.21
N PRO A 19 -2.49 5.99 -17.59
CA PRO A 19 -2.18 7.21 -18.32
C PRO A 19 -0.86 7.04 -19.08
N SER A 20 -0.84 7.46 -20.34
CA SER A 20 0.39 7.59 -21.12
C SER A 20 0.44 8.93 -21.83
N SER A 21 1.62 9.31 -22.32
CA SER A 21 1.81 10.56 -23.08
C SER A 21 0.93 10.66 -24.34
N THR A 22 0.41 9.54 -24.85
CA THR A 22 -0.42 9.47 -26.06
C THR A 22 -1.87 9.08 -25.80
N ASN A 23 -2.21 8.64 -24.58
CA ASN A 23 -3.56 8.30 -24.17
C ASN A 23 -3.79 8.78 -22.72
N PRO A 24 -4.45 9.94 -22.51
CA PRO A 24 -4.77 10.43 -21.17
C PRO A 24 -5.82 9.56 -20.44
N GLY A 25 -6.35 8.52 -21.11
CA GLY A 25 -7.32 7.58 -20.57
C GLY A 25 -8.74 8.14 -20.52
N ASN A 26 -9.74 7.27 -20.73
CA ASN A 26 -11.10 7.53 -20.24
C ASN A 26 -11.08 7.20 -18.76
N THR A 27 -10.82 8.21 -17.95
CA THR A 27 -10.49 8.06 -16.54
C THR A 27 -11.74 8.18 -15.67
N TYR A 28 -12.00 7.17 -14.84
CA TYR A 28 -12.97 7.27 -13.76
C TYR A 28 -12.21 7.41 -12.43
N ILE A 29 -12.38 8.54 -11.75
CA ILE A 29 -11.85 8.79 -10.41
C ILE A 29 -13.03 9.04 -9.47
N SER A 30 -13.11 8.26 -8.41
CA SER A 30 -14.02 8.54 -7.29
C SER A 30 -13.24 8.83 -6.04
N ASN A 31 -13.45 10.02 -5.45
CA ASN A 31 -12.92 10.35 -4.14
C ASN A 31 -13.70 9.60 -3.06
N LEU A 32 -12.95 9.00 -2.16
CA LEU A 32 -13.45 8.25 -1.02
C LEU A 32 -13.40 9.13 0.23
N VAL A 33 -14.52 9.22 0.93
CA VAL A 33 -14.61 9.88 2.24
C VAL A 33 -15.23 8.86 3.20
N PRO A 34 -14.45 8.30 4.14
CA PRO A 34 -14.98 7.32 5.08
C PRO A 34 -16.16 7.88 5.87
N ILE A 35 -17.24 7.11 5.97
CA ILE A 35 -18.42 7.44 6.78
C ILE A 35 -18.49 6.50 7.97
N ILE A 36 -17.98 6.94 9.12
CA ILE A 36 -17.87 6.13 10.33
C ILE A 36 -18.96 6.56 11.31
N ASN A 37 -19.70 5.59 11.88
CA ASN A 37 -20.82 5.84 12.79
C ASN A 37 -21.85 6.85 12.24
N GLY A 38 -22.05 6.85 10.92
CA GLY A 38 -22.99 7.74 10.23
C GLY A 38 -22.47 9.16 9.97
N SER A 39 -21.21 9.47 10.29
CA SER A 39 -20.60 10.78 10.08
C SER A 39 -19.41 10.69 9.13
N ALA A 40 -19.25 11.70 8.28
CA ALA A 40 -18.08 11.79 7.43
C ALA A 40 -16.84 12.11 8.26
N VAL A 41 -15.76 11.35 8.03
CA VAL A 41 -14.46 11.64 8.61
C VAL A 41 -13.96 13.01 8.16
N THR A 42 -13.40 13.77 9.11
CA THR A 42 -12.92 15.14 8.87
C THR A 42 -11.41 15.28 8.96
N GLY A 43 -10.70 14.26 9.45
CA GLY A 43 -9.25 14.19 9.39
C GLY A 43 -8.74 13.64 8.06
N THR A 44 -7.52 13.11 8.08
CA THR A 44 -6.83 12.58 6.90
C THR A 44 -7.20 11.13 6.65
N SER A 45 -7.31 10.72 5.39
CA SER A 45 -7.46 9.30 5.02
C SER A 45 -6.49 8.90 3.91
N THR A 46 -6.02 7.66 3.95
CA THR A 46 -5.09 7.05 2.97
C THR A 46 -5.54 5.63 2.66
N PHE A 47 -5.60 5.24 1.38
CA PHE A 47 -6.17 3.96 0.95
C PHE A 47 -5.22 3.18 0.05
N TYR A 48 -5.36 1.86 0.13
CA TYR A 48 -4.60 0.83 -0.55
C TYR A 48 -5.54 -0.27 -1.09
N GLY A 49 -5.13 -0.95 -2.15
CA GLY A 49 -5.92 -1.98 -2.83
C GLY A 49 -6.10 -1.72 -4.33
N PRO A 50 -7.12 -2.33 -4.97
CA PRO A 50 -8.23 -3.07 -4.37
C PRO A 50 -8.31 -4.56 -4.73
N ASN A 51 -9.10 -5.25 -3.91
CA ASN A 51 -9.59 -6.59 -4.15
C ASN A 51 -10.93 -6.53 -4.92
N THR A 52 -11.17 -7.50 -5.80
CA THR A 52 -12.28 -7.50 -6.75
C THR A 52 -13.06 -8.82 -6.72
N PRO A 53 -14.27 -8.87 -7.29
CA PRO A 53 -15.08 -10.10 -7.33
C PRO A 53 -14.40 -11.31 -7.98
N TYR A 54 -13.34 -11.08 -8.77
CA TYR A 54 -12.52 -12.14 -9.35
C TYR A 54 -11.76 -12.96 -8.28
N TYR A 55 -11.32 -12.31 -7.20
CA TYR A 55 -10.61 -12.95 -6.09
C TYR A 55 -11.52 -13.20 -4.89
N ASN A 56 -12.64 -12.48 -4.78
CA ASN A 56 -13.61 -12.74 -3.73
C ASN A 56 -15.04 -12.45 -4.21
N SER A 57 -15.79 -13.50 -4.55
CA SER A 57 -17.14 -13.38 -5.08
C SER A 57 -18.15 -12.73 -4.12
N TRP A 58 -17.88 -12.76 -2.80
CA TRP A 58 -18.72 -12.07 -1.80
C TRP A 58 -18.75 -10.54 -2.00
N ILE A 59 -17.73 -9.97 -2.63
CA ILE A 59 -17.67 -8.53 -2.94
C ILE A 59 -18.87 -8.12 -3.82
N GLY A 60 -19.29 -8.99 -4.73
CA GLY A 60 -20.39 -8.75 -5.66
C GLY A 60 -19.99 -7.89 -6.87
N GLU A 61 -20.58 -8.19 -8.03
CA GLU A 61 -20.28 -7.51 -9.29
C GLU A 61 -20.47 -5.98 -9.18
N GLY A 62 -19.53 -5.22 -9.75
CA GLY A 62 -19.52 -3.76 -9.73
C GLY A 62 -18.99 -3.12 -8.43
N ASN A 63 -18.74 -3.93 -7.39
CA ASN A 63 -18.13 -3.47 -6.15
C ASN A 63 -16.65 -3.83 -6.08
N VAL A 64 -15.96 -3.17 -5.15
CA VAL A 64 -14.57 -3.44 -4.77
C VAL A 64 -14.42 -3.45 -3.26
N LEU A 65 -13.33 -4.07 -2.80
CA LEU A 65 -12.80 -3.88 -1.46
C LEU A 65 -11.52 -3.08 -1.51
N ALA A 66 -11.46 -1.98 -0.75
CA ALA A 66 -10.25 -1.21 -0.52
C ALA A 66 -10.05 -1.06 0.98
N VAL A 67 -8.80 -0.96 1.41
CA VAL A 67 -8.46 -0.80 2.83
C VAL A 67 -7.60 0.43 3.01
N GLY A 68 -7.48 0.91 4.23
CA GLY A 68 -6.71 2.11 4.47
C GLY A 68 -6.82 2.56 5.90
N THR A 69 -6.43 3.81 6.12
CA THR A 69 -6.52 4.46 7.42
C THR A 69 -7.32 5.73 7.34
N TYR A 70 -7.80 6.15 8.49
CA TYR A 70 -8.40 7.44 8.68
C TYR A 70 -8.08 8.00 10.07
N LYS A 71 -8.03 9.32 10.15
CA LYS A 71 -8.10 10.07 11.40
C LYS A 71 -9.49 10.64 11.52
N GLU A 72 -10.24 10.26 12.56
CA GLU A 72 -11.61 10.72 12.77
C GLU A 72 -11.75 12.25 12.61
N THR A 73 -10.84 13.00 13.25
CA THR A 73 -10.73 14.46 13.12
C THR A 73 -9.29 14.89 12.85
N THR A 74 -9.12 16.16 12.48
CA THR A 74 -7.79 16.75 12.29
C THR A 74 -6.94 16.80 13.55
N SER A 75 -7.55 16.66 14.73
CA SER A 75 -6.86 16.62 16.03
C SER A 75 -6.61 15.19 16.53
N SER A 76 -7.08 14.16 15.83
CA SER A 76 -6.82 12.77 16.23
C SER A 76 -5.32 12.47 16.21
N THR A 77 -4.82 11.99 17.34
CA THR A 77 -3.40 11.58 17.48
C THR A 77 -3.10 10.38 16.60
N TYR A 78 -3.88 9.31 16.78
CA TYR A 78 -3.71 8.03 16.13
C TYR A 78 -4.61 7.88 14.91
N GLN A 79 -4.23 6.98 14.02
CA GLN A 79 -5.03 6.58 12.86
C GLN A 79 -5.66 5.20 13.06
N ASP A 80 -6.96 5.10 12.79
CA ASP A 80 -7.67 3.82 12.80
C ASP A 80 -7.69 3.24 11.38
N GLY A 81 -7.83 1.92 11.28
CA GLY A 81 -7.99 1.23 10.01
C GLY A 81 -9.44 1.32 9.52
N VAL A 82 -9.63 1.25 8.22
CA VAL A 82 -10.95 1.20 7.58
C VAL A 82 -10.91 0.32 6.34
N MET A 83 -12.01 -0.36 6.09
CA MET A 83 -12.29 -1.09 4.86
C MET A 83 -13.52 -0.49 4.18
N TYR A 84 -13.35 -0.11 2.91
CA TYR A 84 -14.42 0.24 2.00
C TYR A 84 -14.89 -1.01 1.27
N HIS A 85 -16.19 -1.29 1.32
CA HIS A 85 -16.86 -2.30 0.49
C HIS A 85 -17.99 -1.62 -0.26
N GLY A 86 -17.83 -1.36 -1.55
CA GLY A 86 -18.87 -0.68 -2.33
C GLY A 86 -18.51 -0.44 -3.78
N PRO A 87 -19.34 0.31 -4.52
CA PRO A 87 -19.17 0.51 -5.95
C PRO A 87 -17.91 1.31 -6.29
N LEU A 88 -17.37 1.13 -7.50
CA LEU A 88 -16.25 1.95 -7.99
C LEU A 88 -16.54 3.46 -8.00
N THR A 89 -17.82 3.84 -8.01
CA THR A 89 -18.28 5.21 -7.93
C THR A 89 -18.13 5.85 -6.55
N GLY A 90 -17.69 5.09 -5.54
CA GLY A 90 -17.69 5.55 -4.15
C GLY A 90 -19.09 5.47 -3.54
N SER A 91 -19.17 5.55 -2.21
CA SER A 91 -20.44 5.55 -1.47
C SER A 91 -20.39 6.47 -0.26
N THR A 92 -21.50 7.14 0.03
CA THR A 92 -21.74 7.92 1.24
C THR A 92 -22.55 7.17 2.29
N SER A 93 -22.91 5.91 2.04
CA SER A 93 -23.61 5.07 3.01
C SER A 93 -22.62 4.48 4.00
N SER A 94 -22.88 4.65 5.30
CA SER A 94 -22.05 4.10 6.39
C SER A 94 -21.91 2.57 6.33
N SER A 95 -22.90 1.86 5.76
CA SER A 95 -22.83 0.40 5.61
C SER A 95 -21.72 -0.08 4.66
N ASN A 96 -21.16 0.80 3.84
CA ASN A 96 -20.02 0.49 2.97
C ASN A 96 -18.66 0.69 3.65
N TRP A 97 -18.65 1.09 4.93
CA TRP A 97 -17.43 1.43 5.66
C TRP A 97 -17.35 0.61 6.95
N THR A 98 -16.32 -0.23 7.05
CA THR A 98 -16.08 -1.07 8.22
C THR A 98 -14.78 -0.61 8.90
N PRO A 99 -14.83 -0.12 10.15
CA PRO A 99 -13.62 0.13 10.93
C PRO A 99 -12.83 -1.16 11.14
N ILE A 100 -11.52 -1.10 10.97
CA ILE A 100 -10.55 -2.16 11.28
C ILE A 100 -9.66 -1.65 12.41
N LYS A 101 -9.67 -2.34 13.54
CA LYS A 101 -8.85 -2.01 14.70
C LYS A 101 -8.29 -3.28 15.30
N VAL A 102 -6.96 -3.38 15.32
CA VAL A 102 -6.30 -4.49 16.01
C VAL A 102 -6.70 -4.43 17.50
N PRO A 103 -7.13 -5.54 18.10
CA PRO A 103 -7.57 -5.53 19.49
C PRO A 103 -6.38 -5.43 20.44
N ASP A 104 -6.55 -4.65 21.52
CA ASP A 104 -5.55 -4.51 22.60
C ASP A 104 -5.13 -5.86 23.19
N SER A 105 -6.03 -6.85 23.20
CA SER A 105 -5.75 -8.21 23.68
C SER A 105 -4.74 -8.96 22.81
N LEU A 106 -4.72 -8.70 21.49
CA LEU A 106 -3.71 -9.26 20.60
C LEU A 106 -2.38 -8.51 20.77
N ALA A 107 -2.44 -7.18 20.89
CA ALA A 107 -1.25 -6.34 21.04
C ALA A 107 -0.60 -6.43 22.44
N GLY A 108 -1.33 -6.89 23.46
CA GLY A 108 -0.89 -6.90 24.86
C GLY A 108 -0.80 -5.52 25.51
N LEU A 109 -1.09 -4.46 24.77
CA LEU A 109 -1.06 -3.05 25.18
C LEU A 109 -2.14 -2.27 24.39
N PRO A 110 -2.53 -1.07 24.86
CA PRO A 110 -3.42 -0.21 24.09
C PRO A 110 -2.87 0.07 22.69
N VAL A 111 -3.66 -0.27 21.67
CA VAL A 111 -3.34 0.02 20.27
C VAL A 111 -3.52 1.52 20.03
N GLY A 112 -2.51 2.12 19.38
CA GLY A 112 -2.55 3.48 18.87
C GLY A 112 -3.03 3.43 17.42
N ASP A 113 -2.12 3.05 16.52
CA ASP A 113 -2.38 3.03 15.08
C ASP A 113 -2.75 1.63 14.59
N THR A 114 -3.76 1.53 13.71
CA THR A 114 -4.01 0.34 12.87
C THR A 114 -3.96 0.76 11.42
N ILE A 115 -3.08 0.13 10.64
CA ILE A 115 -2.70 0.54 9.29
C ILE A 115 -2.83 -0.65 8.34
N PRO A 116 -4.04 -0.95 7.83
CA PRO A 116 -4.21 -1.84 6.69
C PRO A 116 -3.44 -1.32 5.47
N HIS A 117 -2.64 -2.17 4.83
CA HIS A 117 -1.84 -1.81 3.66
C HIS A 117 -2.25 -2.54 2.38
N SER A 118 -2.88 -3.71 2.46
CA SER A 118 -3.34 -4.40 1.26
C SER A 118 -4.47 -5.37 1.58
N THR A 119 -5.28 -5.70 0.58
CA THR A 119 -6.36 -6.67 0.67
C THR A 119 -6.41 -7.53 -0.58
N MET A 120 -6.61 -8.83 -0.38
CA MET A 120 -6.82 -9.80 -1.45
C MET A 120 -7.56 -11.04 -0.92
N GLY A 121 -8.45 -11.62 -1.73
CA GLY A 121 -9.28 -12.76 -1.29
C GLY A 121 -10.07 -12.43 -0.03
N ASN A 122 -9.89 -13.23 1.03
CA ASN A 122 -10.55 -13.04 2.33
C ASN A 122 -9.71 -12.30 3.37
N PHE A 123 -8.55 -11.75 2.98
CA PHE A 123 -7.60 -11.19 3.93
C PHE A 123 -7.28 -9.72 3.68
N VAL A 124 -6.93 -9.06 4.78
CA VAL A 124 -6.29 -7.76 4.84
C VAL A 124 -4.97 -7.94 5.56
N VAL A 125 -3.89 -7.36 5.04
CA VAL A 125 -2.60 -7.30 5.73
C VAL A 125 -2.25 -5.86 6.04
N GLY A 126 -1.48 -5.67 7.11
CA GLY A 126 -1.08 -4.35 7.52
C GLY A 126 -0.22 -4.35 8.76
N ASN A 127 -0.14 -3.17 9.38
CA ASN A 127 0.69 -2.89 10.55
C ASN A 127 -0.11 -2.25 11.67
N TYR A 128 0.33 -2.42 12.91
CA TYR A 128 -0.19 -1.65 14.04
C TYR A 128 0.95 -1.20 14.95
N ASN A 129 0.70 -0.09 15.65
CA ASN A 129 1.56 0.41 16.71
C ASN A 129 0.76 0.47 18.01
N THR A 130 1.41 0.18 19.12
CA THR A 130 0.86 0.46 20.46
C THR A 130 1.04 1.94 20.80
N GLN A 131 0.22 2.47 21.72
CA GLN A 131 0.35 3.86 22.18
C GLN A 131 1.70 4.15 22.85
N ILE A 132 2.35 3.09 23.34
CA ILE A 132 3.74 3.10 23.78
C ILE A 132 4.59 2.59 22.59
N PRO A 133 5.48 3.40 22.01
CA PRO A 133 6.25 2.99 20.83
C PRO A 133 7.11 1.75 21.11
N SER A 134 6.87 0.68 20.36
CA SER A 134 7.62 -0.59 20.43
C SER A 134 8.11 -1.09 19.06
N GLY A 135 7.91 -0.29 18.01
CA GLY A 135 8.09 -0.71 16.61
C GLY A 135 6.78 -1.24 16.01
N GLY A 136 6.67 -1.18 14.68
CA GLY A 136 5.50 -1.68 13.97
C GLY A 136 5.38 -3.20 14.05
N GLN A 137 4.16 -3.67 14.19
CA GLN A 137 3.83 -5.10 14.21
C GLN A 137 2.88 -5.45 13.08
N GLY A 138 3.20 -6.50 12.33
CA GLY A 138 2.39 -6.93 11.21
C GLY A 138 1.14 -7.66 11.69
N PHE A 139 0.07 -7.61 10.90
CA PHE A 139 -1.13 -8.40 11.13
C PHE A 139 -1.72 -8.95 9.84
N ILE A 140 -2.43 -10.06 9.96
CA ILE A 140 -3.44 -10.54 9.00
C ILE A 140 -4.79 -10.38 9.67
N TYR A 141 -5.75 -9.76 8.98
CA TYR A 141 -7.15 -9.72 9.37
C TYR A 141 -7.97 -10.58 8.40
N ASN A 142 -8.67 -11.58 8.93
CA ASN A 142 -9.60 -12.42 8.18
C ASN A 142 -10.95 -11.70 8.10
N ILE A 143 -11.36 -11.30 6.90
CA ILE A 143 -12.60 -10.56 6.66
C ILE A 143 -13.83 -11.40 7.02
N ALA A 144 -13.82 -12.69 6.68
CA ALA A 144 -14.96 -13.58 6.86
C ALA A 144 -15.17 -13.95 8.34
N GLU A 145 -14.08 -14.23 9.05
CA GLU A 145 -14.11 -14.64 10.46
C GLU A 145 -14.03 -13.46 11.43
N GLN A 146 -13.67 -12.27 10.95
CA GLN A 146 -13.42 -11.07 11.75
C GLN A 146 -12.37 -11.27 12.83
N THR A 147 -11.34 -12.05 12.53
CA THR A 147 -10.24 -12.41 13.44
C THR A 147 -8.93 -11.78 12.99
N TYR A 148 -8.07 -11.46 13.96
CA TYR A 148 -6.73 -10.93 13.71
C TYR A 148 -5.69 -11.97 14.11
N LYS A 149 -4.63 -12.06 13.31
CA LYS A 149 -3.41 -12.81 13.59
C LYS A 149 -2.24 -11.83 13.54
N GLN A 150 -1.39 -11.86 14.56
CA GLN A 150 -0.14 -11.11 14.53
C GLN A 150 0.88 -11.84 13.64
N LEU A 151 1.59 -11.09 12.82
CA LEU A 151 2.75 -11.54 12.05
C LEU A 151 4.03 -11.21 12.80
N SER A 152 4.93 -12.19 12.94
CA SER A 152 6.22 -12.00 13.59
C SER A 152 7.26 -12.88 12.92
N PHE A 153 8.08 -12.25 12.08
CA PHE A 153 9.27 -12.85 11.48
C PHE A 153 10.57 -12.33 12.12
N GLY A 154 10.47 -11.28 12.94
CA GLY A 154 11.59 -10.68 13.66
C GLY A 154 11.14 -9.78 14.80
N ALA A 155 12.01 -8.86 15.23
CA ALA A 155 11.73 -7.90 16.30
C ALA A 155 10.65 -6.89 15.90
N VAL A 156 10.71 -6.46 14.64
CA VAL A 156 9.75 -5.61 13.96
C VAL A 156 9.37 -6.33 12.68
N THR A 157 8.09 -6.39 12.37
CA THR A 157 7.58 -7.01 11.16
C THR A 157 6.49 -6.13 10.61
N SER A 158 6.49 -5.93 9.31
CA SER A 158 5.40 -5.28 8.61
C SER A 158 4.89 -6.15 7.47
N ALA A 159 3.64 -5.93 7.08
CA ALA A 159 3.07 -6.51 5.87
C ALA A 159 2.44 -5.40 5.03
N PHE A 160 2.89 -5.29 3.79
CA PHE A 160 2.53 -4.20 2.89
C PHE A 160 1.71 -4.68 1.69
N GLY A 161 1.97 -5.90 1.21
CA GLY A 161 1.25 -6.48 0.08
C GLY A 161 0.78 -7.90 0.36
N ILE A 162 -0.38 -8.27 -0.19
CA ILE A 162 -0.88 -9.64 -0.21
C ILE A 162 -1.46 -9.95 -1.60
N TRP A 163 -1.22 -11.16 -2.08
CA TRP A 163 -1.77 -11.69 -3.32
C TRP A 163 -2.39 -13.07 -3.10
N GLN A 164 -3.52 -13.38 -3.75
CA GLN A 164 -4.16 -14.69 -3.69
C GLN A 164 -3.73 -15.54 -4.89
N ASN A 165 -3.04 -16.63 -4.62
CA ASN A 165 -2.41 -17.47 -5.63
C ASN A 165 -3.45 -18.43 -6.22
N GLY A 166 -3.85 -18.25 -7.48
CA GLY A 166 -4.77 -19.17 -8.14
C GLY A 166 -6.26 -18.81 -8.05
N GLY A 167 -6.59 -17.54 -7.76
CA GLY A 167 -7.96 -17.03 -7.85
C GLY A 167 -8.84 -17.30 -6.63
N SER A 168 -10.15 -17.04 -6.77
CA SER A 168 -11.11 -16.92 -5.66
C SER A 168 -11.20 -18.10 -4.70
N ASP A 169 -10.99 -19.31 -5.22
CA ASP A 169 -11.19 -20.54 -4.44
C ASP A 169 -9.90 -21.00 -3.75
N SER A 170 -8.79 -20.29 -3.98
CA SER A 170 -7.51 -20.67 -3.42
C SER A 170 -7.36 -20.27 -1.96
N SER A 171 -6.80 -21.18 -1.17
CA SER A 171 -6.33 -20.91 0.20
C SER A 171 -4.87 -20.49 0.25
N LEU A 172 -4.20 -20.32 -0.89
CA LEU A 172 -2.78 -19.97 -0.98
C LEU A 172 -2.62 -18.49 -1.27
N TYR A 173 -1.75 -17.84 -0.52
CA TYR A 173 -1.47 -16.41 -0.61
C TYR A 173 0.04 -16.17 -0.61
N THR A 174 0.47 -15.09 -1.24
CA THR A 174 1.83 -14.55 -1.14
C THR A 174 1.76 -13.23 -0.40
N ILE A 175 2.62 -13.03 0.61
CA ILE A 175 2.69 -11.80 1.39
C ILE A 175 4.07 -11.19 1.24
N VAL A 176 4.12 -9.87 1.07
CA VAL A 176 5.35 -9.08 1.07
C VAL A 176 5.33 -8.03 2.18
N GLY A 177 6.51 -7.74 2.70
CA GLY A 177 6.65 -6.77 3.78
C GLY A 177 8.10 -6.42 4.06
N GLY A 178 8.33 -5.82 5.22
CA GLY A 178 9.65 -5.54 5.76
C GLY A 178 9.81 -6.15 7.16
N TYR A 179 11.03 -6.47 7.55
CA TYR A 179 11.29 -6.92 8.91
C TYR A 179 12.71 -6.59 9.38
N THR A 180 12.89 -6.58 10.71
CA THR A 180 14.20 -6.48 11.36
C THR A 180 14.47 -7.79 12.12
N ALA A 181 15.55 -8.49 11.74
CA ALA A 181 15.91 -9.77 12.34
C ALA A 181 16.22 -9.65 13.85
N LEU A 182 15.84 -10.66 14.63
CA LEU A 182 16.14 -10.75 16.06
C LEU A 182 17.66 -10.96 16.25
N GLY A 183 18.36 -9.94 16.76
CA GLY A 183 19.76 -10.07 17.21
C GLY A 183 20.87 -9.63 16.24
N GLY A 184 20.55 -8.88 15.18
CA GLY A 184 21.54 -8.46 14.15
C GLY A 184 21.80 -6.96 13.99
N GLY A 185 21.20 -6.09 14.80
CA GLY A 185 21.46 -4.66 14.71
C GLY A 185 20.95 -3.91 15.94
N THR A 186 21.86 -3.34 16.71
CA THR A 186 21.55 -2.35 17.76
C THR A 186 21.23 -0.97 17.19
N GLU A 187 21.06 -0.85 15.88
CA GLU A 187 20.91 0.44 15.22
C GLU A 187 19.43 0.73 14.99
N ILE A 188 18.87 1.58 15.86
CA ILE A 188 17.76 2.45 15.50
C ILE A 188 18.24 3.26 14.29
N GLY A 189 17.83 2.85 13.09
CA GLY A 189 18.27 3.41 11.81
C GLY A 189 17.93 2.49 10.64
N SER A 190 18.02 2.99 9.41
CA SER A 190 17.71 2.31 8.14
C SER A 190 18.56 1.06 7.83
N LYS A 191 19.48 0.67 8.71
CA LYS A 191 20.34 -0.50 8.56
C LYS A 191 19.69 -1.73 9.21
N GLY A 192 19.51 -2.79 8.42
CA GLY A 192 18.89 -4.05 8.89
C GLY A 192 17.37 -4.13 8.70
N GLN A 193 16.77 -3.20 7.93
CA GLN A 193 15.41 -3.36 7.44
C GLN A 193 15.46 -4.09 6.09
N ILE A 194 15.02 -5.34 6.10
CA ILE A 194 15.08 -6.25 4.95
C ILE A 194 13.65 -6.45 4.47
N GLY A 195 13.43 -6.37 3.16
CA GLY A 195 12.17 -6.79 2.56
C GLY A 195 12.03 -8.30 2.70
N TYR A 196 10.80 -8.83 2.64
CA TYR A 196 10.58 -10.26 2.52
C TYR A 196 9.43 -10.56 1.58
N ILE A 197 9.43 -11.79 1.09
CA ILE A 197 8.30 -12.45 0.42
C ILE A 197 8.13 -13.83 1.05
N VAL A 198 6.89 -14.24 1.29
CA VAL A 198 6.57 -15.49 1.97
C VAL A 198 5.23 -16.03 1.49
N ASP A 199 5.09 -17.34 1.45
CA ASP A 199 3.80 -17.98 1.24
C ASP A 199 3.01 -18.09 2.54
N TYR A 200 1.69 -17.99 2.41
CA TYR A 200 0.74 -18.23 3.47
C TYR A 200 -0.36 -19.17 2.97
N ASN A 201 -0.52 -20.32 3.63
CA ASN A 201 -1.63 -21.23 3.39
C ASN A 201 -2.69 -21.05 4.47
N ALA A 202 -3.80 -20.41 4.10
CA ALA A 202 -4.93 -20.13 4.98
C ALA A 202 -5.67 -21.40 5.46
N SER A 203 -5.57 -22.52 4.74
CA SER A 203 -6.21 -23.78 5.16
C SER A 203 -5.47 -24.49 6.30
N THR A 204 -4.16 -24.27 6.39
CA THR A 204 -3.29 -24.88 7.42
C THR A 204 -2.72 -23.86 8.40
N ASP A 205 -3.05 -22.58 8.21
CA ASP A 205 -2.52 -21.44 8.94
C ASP A 205 -0.97 -21.38 8.99
N ALA A 206 -0.31 -21.80 7.91
CA ALA A 206 1.15 -22.00 7.87
C ALA A 206 1.85 -21.06 6.88
N PHE A 207 3.06 -20.65 7.23
CA PHE A 207 3.97 -19.92 6.34
C PHE A 207 5.03 -20.85 5.75
N SER A 208 5.41 -20.64 4.48
CA SER A 208 6.50 -21.37 3.82
C SER A 208 7.30 -20.45 2.90
N ASP A 209 8.44 -20.96 2.43
CA ASP A 209 9.23 -20.33 1.36
C ASP A 209 9.68 -18.88 1.65
N PHE A 210 9.87 -18.55 2.93
CA PHE A 210 10.33 -17.22 3.36
C PHE A 210 11.65 -16.86 2.67
N THR A 211 11.63 -15.76 1.92
CA THR A 211 12.77 -15.27 1.16
C THR A 211 13.01 -13.80 1.47
N GLU A 212 14.26 -13.47 1.83
CA GLU A 212 14.67 -12.09 2.09
C GLU A 212 14.91 -11.34 0.77
N LEU A 213 14.45 -10.09 0.73
CA LEU A 213 14.55 -9.19 -0.40
C LEU A 213 15.39 -7.97 -0.01
N SER A 214 16.51 -7.78 -0.70
CA SER A 214 17.29 -6.56 -0.63
C SER A 214 17.61 -6.05 -2.02
N LEU A 215 17.50 -4.73 -2.22
CA LEU A 215 17.82 -4.11 -3.50
C LEU A 215 19.24 -4.49 -3.92
N ASN A 216 19.39 -5.01 -5.14
CA ASN A 216 20.67 -5.48 -5.68
C ASN A 216 21.41 -6.50 -4.80
N ASN A 217 20.68 -7.23 -3.95
CA ASN A 217 21.21 -8.14 -2.94
C ASN A 217 22.12 -7.46 -1.89
N ASP A 218 22.01 -6.15 -1.71
CA ASP A 218 22.76 -5.39 -0.71
C ASP A 218 21.94 -5.21 0.58
N ARG A 219 22.26 -6.02 1.59
CA ARG A 219 21.58 -6.01 2.90
C ARG A 219 21.91 -4.80 3.76
N THR A 220 22.83 -3.95 3.32
CA THR A 220 23.13 -2.68 4.00
C THR A 220 22.16 -1.57 3.60
N LEU A 221 21.45 -1.74 2.48
CA LEU A 221 20.42 -0.82 2.01
C LEU A 221 19.09 -1.13 2.69
N PHE A 222 18.41 -0.07 3.10
CA PHE A 222 16.98 -0.15 3.43
C PHE A 222 16.23 -0.58 2.16
N THR A 223 15.43 -1.63 2.26
CA THR A 223 14.52 -2.07 1.20
C THR A 223 13.11 -2.19 1.78
N HIS A 224 12.16 -1.51 1.14
CA HIS A 224 10.76 -1.49 1.53
C HIS A 224 9.92 -1.90 0.34
N ILE A 225 9.14 -2.96 0.46
CA ILE A 225 8.22 -3.42 -0.59
C ILE A 225 6.85 -2.82 -0.30
N GLU A 226 6.25 -2.12 -1.23
CA GLU A 226 4.96 -1.43 -1.08
C GLU A 226 3.83 -2.17 -1.78
N GLY A 227 4.13 -2.82 -2.91
CA GLY A 227 3.12 -3.46 -3.77
C GLY A 227 3.58 -4.80 -4.32
N ILE A 228 2.60 -5.66 -4.61
CA ILE A 228 2.78 -6.97 -5.25
C ILE A 228 1.65 -7.18 -6.27
N ASP A 229 2.02 -7.76 -7.41
CA ASP A 229 1.10 -8.22 -8.43
C ASP A 229 1.60 -9.56 -8.99
N ALA A 230 0.69 -10.50 -9.29
CA ALA A 230 1.11 -11.71 -9.99
C ALA A 230 1.34 -11.39 -11.46
N TYR A 231 2.55 -11.66 -11.93
CA TYR A 231 2.97 -11.35 -13.27
C TYR A 231 3.78 -12.50 -13.86
N LEU A 232 3.41 -12.93 -15.07
CA LEU A 232 3.95 -14.11 -15.73
C LEU A 232 3.86 -15.35 -14.83
N ASP A 233 4.99 -16.00 -14.58
CA ASP A 233 5.24 -17.14 -13.71
C ASP A 233 5.80 -16.73 -12.35
N GLY A 234 5.61 -15.48 -11.93
CA GLY A 234 6.16 -14.94 -10.69
C GLY A 234 5.36 -13.77 -10.14
N PHE A 235 6.09 -12.83 -9.54
CA PHE A 235 5.53 -11.62 -8.96
C PHE A 235 6.34 -10.41 -9.37
N SER A 236 5.60 -9.35 -9.71
CA SER A 236 6.14 -8.01 -9.82
C SER A 236 5.96 -7.27 -8.51
N LEU A 237 6.97 -6.49 -8.12
CA LEU A 237 7.03 -5.78 -6.85
C LEU A 237 7.30 -4.29 -7.10
N ALA A 238 6.54 -3.43 -6.42
CA ALA A 238 6.90 -2.04 -6.24
C ALA A 238 7.66 -1.91 -4.92
N ALA A 239 8.78 -1.22 -4.96
CA ALA A 239 9.64 -1.05 -3.80
C ALA A 239 10.22 0.36 -3.72
N MET A 240 10.78 0.67 -2.56
CA MET A 240 11.64 1.82 -2.33
C MET A 240 12.91 1.37 -1.62
N ALA A 241 14.00 2.04 -1.93
CA ALA A 241 15.26 1.85 -1.23
C ALA A 241 15.94 3.17 -0.90
N ILE A 242 16.74 3.17 0.17
CA ILE A 242 17.62 4.30 0.47
C ILE A 242 19.01 3.96 -0.05
N HIS A 243 19.47 4.67 -1.07
CA HIS A 243 20.81 4.57 -1.64
C HIS A 243 21.51 5.92 -1.57
N GLU A 244 22.71 5.97 -0.97
CA GLU A 244 23.50 7.21 -0.80
C GLU A 244 22.72 8.38 -0.17
N GLY A 245 21.76 8.08 0.72
CA GLY A 245 20.92 9.07 1.40
C GLY A 245 19.73 9.57 0.58
N THR A 246 19.48 9.00 -0.60
CA THR A 246 18.32 9.30 -1.45
C THR A 246 17.31 8.16 -1.40
N LEU A 247 16.00 8.48 -1.36
CA LEU A 247 14.92 7.50 -1.39
C LEU A 247 14.47 7.33 -2.84
N GLN A 248 14.61 6.14 -3.39
CA GLN A 248 14.31 5.88 -4.79
C GLN A 248 13.35 4.71 -4.93
N ALA A 249 12.37 4.89 -5.80
CA ALA A 249 11.50 3.82 -6.26
C ALA A 249 12.29 2.76 -7.03
N ALA A 250 11.85 1.51 -6.92
CA ALA A 250 12.39 0.38 -7.66
C ALA A 250 11.27 -0.58 -8.06
N TYR A 251 11.49 -1.24 -9.19
CA TYR A 251 10.73 -2.40 -9.63
C TYR A 251 11.56 -3.65 -9.35
N ALA A 252 10.90 -4.75 -8.99
CA ALA A 252 11.51 -6.07 -9.04
C ALA A 252 10.56 -7.07 -9.66
N TYR A 253 11.12 -8.01 -10.42
CA TYR A 253 10.45 -9.24 -10.78
C TYR A 253 11.11 -10.41 -10.05
N ILE A 254 10.29 -11.31 -9.49
CA ILE A 254 10.75 -12.52 -8.83
C ILE A 254 9.99 -13.74 -9.37
N GLU A 255 10.73 -14.65 -9.99
CA GLU A 255 10.18 -15.90 -10.53
C GLU A 255 9.65 -16.78 -9.38
N ARG A 256 8.51 -17.44 -9.61
CA ARG A 256 8.03 -18.50 -8.73
C ARG A 256 8.51 -19.85 -9.23
N THR A 257 9.34 -20.51 -8.42
CA THR A 257 9.90 -21.84 -8.72
C THR A 257 9.19 -22.94 -7.94
N THR A 258 9.45 -24.20 -8.28
CA THR A 258 8.99 -25.35 -7.50
C THR A 258 9.58 -25.44 -6.10
N SER A 259 10.67 -24.70 -5.83
CA SER A 259 11.38 -24.67 -4.55
C SER A 259 11.16 -23.38 -3.76
N GLY A 260 10.17 -22.55 -4.14
CA GLY A 260 9.90 -21.25 -3.52
C GLY A 260 10.21 -20.11 -4.50
N PHE A 261 10.74 -19.00 -3.98
CA PHE A 261 10.99 -17.80 -4.79
C PHE A 261 12.43 -17.77 -5.35
N GLY A 262 12.55 -17.37 -6.61
CA GLY A 262 13.85 -17.19 -7.29
C GLY A 262 14.62 -15.97 -6.80
N THR A 263 15.75 -15.68 -7.46
CA THR A 263 16.50 -14.44 -7.22
C THR A 263 15.76 -13.26 -7.86
N PRO A 264 15.45 -12.18 -7.12
CA PRO A 264 14.78 -11.02 -7.69
C PRO A 264 15.68 -10.28 -8.69
N ILE A 265 15.09 -9.87 -9.81
CA ILE A 265 15.71 -8.98 -10.81
C ILE A 265 15.23 -7.57 -10.50
N TRP A 266 16.15 -6.71 -10.10
CA TRP A 266 15.85 -5.34 -9.68
C TRP A 266 16.10 -4.31 -10.78
N GLN A 267 15.24 -3.30 -10.82
CA GLN A 267 15.44 -2.12 -11.64
C GLN A 267 15.14 -0.85 -10.85
N SER A 268 16.14 0.03 -10.73
CA SER A 268 15.96 1.36 -10.15
C SER A 268 15.10 2.22 -11.08
N ILE A 269 14.15 2.96 -10.50
CA ILE A 269 13.28 3.87 -11.22
C ILE A 269 13.78 5.29 -10.98
N THR A 270 14.36 5.89 -12.02
CA THR A 270 14.90 7.24 -11.98
C THR A 270 13.83 8.26 -12.33
N THR A 271 13.66 9.28 -11.49
CA THR A 271 12.84 10.46 -11.79
C THR A 271 13.74 11.70 -11.81
N ASP A 272 13.18 12.87 -12.13
CA ASP A 272 13.89 14.16 -12.01
C ASP A 272 14.14 14.57 -10.54
N SER A 273 13.76 13.72 -9.58
CA SER A 273 13.92 13.93 -8.16
C SER A 273 14.77 12.84 -7.51
N PRO A 274 15.58 13.20 -6.49
CA PRO A 274 16.23 12.23 -5.62
C PRO A 274 15.26 11.58 -4.62
N PHE A 275 13.98 11.97 -4.61
CA PHE A 275 12.95 11.41 -3.74
C PHE A 275 11.77 10.91 -4.57
N SER A 276 11.67 9.59 -4.70
CA SER A 276 10.53 8.92 -5.33
C SER A 276 10.05 7.72 -4.52
N THR A 277 8.76 7.45 -4.61
CA THR A 277 8.10 6.29 -4.03
C THR A 277 7.62 5.35 -5.13
N GLY A 278 7.61 4.05 -4.88
CA GLY A 278 6.95 3.07 -5.74
C GLY A 278 5.76 2.52 -4.98
N ASP A 279 4.59 3.13 -5.11
CA ASP A 279 3.44 2.89 -4.21
C ASP A 279 2.65 1.64 -4.61
N THR A 280 2.62 1.32 -5.91
CA THR A 280 1.86 0.18 -6.42
C THR A 280 2.47 -0.35 -7.71
N VAL A 281 2.18 -1.62 -8.01
CA VAL A 281 2.61 -2.32 -9.21
C VAL A 281 1.43 -3.05 -9.83
N ILE A 282 1.40 -3.09 -11.15
CA ILE A 282 0.53 -3.95 -11.94
C ILE A 282 1.32 -4.42 -13.16
N ASP A 283 1.28 -5.72 -13.42
CA ASP A 283 2.09 -6.37 -14.44
C ASP A 283 3.57 -5.92 -14.31
N ASP A 284 4.13 -5.29 -15.34
CA ASP A 284 5.49 -4.76 -15.40
C ASP A 284 5.58 -3.25 -15.09
N SER A 285 4.52 -2.67 -14.53
CA SER A 285 4.35 -1.23 -14.41
C SER A 285 4.21 -0.77 -12.95
N VAL A 286 5.09 0.14 -12.54
CA VAL A 286 5.09 0.74 -11.20
C VAL A 286 4.53 2.16 -11.27
N MET A 287 3.65 2.49 -10.33
CA MET A 287 3.18 3.85 -10.11
C MET A 287 3.63 4.35 -8.75
N GLY A 288 3.91 5.64 -8.68
CA GLY A 288 4.23 6.28 -7.41
C GLY A 288 4.37 7.78 -7.53
N LEU A 289 4.97 8.38 -6.51
CA LEU A 289 5.09 9.81 -6.36
C LEU A 289 6.55 10.25 -6.35
N TYR A 290 6.81 11.48 -6.77
CA TYR A 290 8.12 12.11 -6.64
C TYR A 290 7.99 13.59 -6.31
N GLN A 291 9.01 14.16 -5.67
CA GLN A 291 9.03 15.59 -5.37
C GLN A 291 9.68 16.37 -6.51
N THR A 292 8.92 17.20 -7.23
CA THR A 292 9.45 18.07 -8.28
C THR A 292 10.42 19.11 -7.72
N SER A 293 11.22 19.73 -8.60
CA SER A 293 12.14 20.83 -8.24
C SER A 293 11.44 22.05 -7.59
N SER A 294 10.13 22.20 -7.82
CA SER A 294 9.30 23.23 -7.17
C SER A 294 8.91 22.90 -5.72
N GLY A 295 9.22 21.68 -5.26
CA GLY A 295 8.81 21.15 -3.96
C GLY A 295 7.41 20.51 -3.97
N ALA A 296 6.65 20.61 -5.06
CA ALA A 296 5.36 19.94 -5.23
C ALA A 296 5.52 18.44 -5.51
N SER A 297 4.57 17.63 -5.06
CA SER A 297 4.47 16.21 -5.41
C SER A 297 3.86 16.04 -6.81
N ALA A 298 4.42 15.13 -7.60
CA ALA A 298 3.89 14.68 -8.88
C ALA A 298 3.86 13.15 -8.92
N SER A 299 3.02 12.57 -9.77
CA SER A 299 2.95 11.13 -9.98
C SER A 299 3.74 10.70 -11.22
N PHE A 300 4.24 9.47 -11.22
CA PHE A 300 4.84 8.84 -12.40
C PHE A 300 4.25 7.44 -12.65
N VAL A 301 4.41 6.98 -13.88
CA VAL A 301 4.24 5.58 -14.26
C VAL A 301 5.54 5.15 -14.93
N TYR A 302 6.12 4.07 -14.42
CA TYR A 302 7.26 3.39 -14.99
C TYR A 302 6.79 2.05 -15.55
N THR A 303 7.25 1.66 -16.72
CA THR A 303 6.97 0.34 -17.33
C THR A 303 8.30 -0.29 -17.73
N GLU A 304 8.50 -1.56 -17.41
CA GLU A 304 9.74 -2.28 -17.74
C GLU A 304 10.12 -2.12 -19.23
N GLY A 305 11.37 -1.75 -19.49
CA GLY A 305 11.88 -1.54 -20.85
C GLY A 305 11.43 -0.23 -21.53
N VAL A 306 10.64 0.61 -20.85
CA VAL A 306 10.21 1.93 -21.34
C VAL A 306 10.80 3.02 -20.44
N SER A 307 11.51 3.99 -21.02
CA SER A 307 11.96 5.17 -20.28
C SER A 307 10.75 5.98 -19.80
N ILE A 308 10.75 6.45 -18.55
CA ILE A 308 9.73 7.36 -18.05
C ILE A 308 9.70 8.57 -18.98
N PRO A 309 8.58 8.87 -19.66
CA PRO A 309 8.49 10.06 -20.49
C PRO A 309 8.77 11.27 -19.62
N GLU A 310 9.62 12.19 -20.11
CA GLU A 310 9.72 13.57 -19.58
C GLU A 310 8.31 14.06 -19.24
N PRO A 311 8.09 14.69 -18.07
CA PRO A 311 6.75 15.07 -17.62
C PRO A 311 6.09 15.95 -18.68
N SER A 312 5.29 15.32 -19.55
CA SER A 312 4.41 16.05 -20.45
C SER A 312 3.46 16.84 -19.54
N ALA A 313 3.01 18.01 -19.97
CA ALA A 313 2.12 18.89 -19.21
C ALA A 313 0.78 18.24 -18.75
N ILE A 314 0.59 16.94 -19.00
CA ILE A 314 -0.54 16.10 -18.66
C ILE A 314 -0.22 15.14 -17.47
N SER A 315 1.05 14.94 -17.09
CA SER A 315 1.43 14.30 -15.80
C SER A 315 1.27 15.23 -14.60
N LEU A 316 0.89 16.49 -14.84
CA LEU A 316 0.57 17.47 -13.82
C LEU A 316 -0.86 17.25 -13.32
N LEU A 317 -1.05 16.30 -12.40
CA LEU A 317 -2.12 16.49 -11.43
C LEU A 317 -1.68 17.64 -10.52
N LEU A 318 -2.00 18.88 -10.89
CA LEU A 318 -1.84 20.06 -10.02
C LEU A 318 -2.78 19.88 -8.83
N VAL A 319 -2.27 19.25 -7.76
CA VAL A 319 -3.01 19.08 -6.50
C VAL A 319 -2.95 20.41 -5.75
N GLY A 320 -4.09 21.09 -5.70
CA GLY A 320 -4.21 22.51 -5.36
C GLY A 320 -3.68 22.92 -3.99
N LEU A 321 -2.94 24.04 -3.99
CA LEU A 321 -2.61 24.85 -2.81
C LEU A 321 -3.90 25.34 -2.12
N GLY A 322 -4.19 24.82 -0.92
CA GLY A 322 -5.22 25.36 -0.04
C GLY A 322 -4.65 26.27 1.05
N ALA A 323 -4.25 27.51 0.71
CA ALA A 323 -4.07 28.65 1.64
C ALA A 323 -3.53 29.85 0.84
N THR A 324 -4.29 30.88 0.45
CA THR A 324 -4.78 31.96 1.32
C THR A 324 -5.42 33.02 0.41
N LEU A 325 -6.72 33.32 0.54
CA LEU A 325 -7.22 34.68 0.31
C LEU A 325 -8.42 34.91 1.25
N ARG A 326 -8.06 35.26 2.49
CA ARG A 326 -8.96 35.81 3.49
C ARG A 326 -9.44 37.18 2.99
N GLN A 327 -10.76 37.34 2.97
CA GLN A 327 -11.49 38.60 2.91
C GLN A 327 -10.66 39.82 3.34
N ARG A 328 -10.45 40.77 2.43
CA ARG A 328 -10.40 42.18 2.83
C ARG A 328 -11.81 42.76 2.70
N ARG A 329 -12.28 43.18 3.87
CA ARG A 329 -13.56 43.83 4.16
C ARG A 329 -13.81 45.01 3.23
N ARG A 330 -15.09 45.17 2.86
CA ARG A 330 -15.68 46.49 2.59
C ARG A 330 -15.51 47.38 3.82
N THR A 331 -15.10 48.62 3.60
CA THR A 331 -15.47 49.76 4.43
C THR A 331 -15.71 50.94 3.50
N VAL A 332 -16.96 51.42 3.55
CA VAL A 332 -17.52 52.70 3.09
C VAL A 332 -17.30 53.05 1.63
#